data_AF-A0AAJ1HBZ4-F1
#
_entry.id   AF-A0AAJ1HBZ4-F1
#
_cell.length_a   1.000
_cell.length_b   1.000
_cell.length_c   1.000
_cell.angle_alpha   90.00
_cell.angle_beta   90.00
_cell.angle_gamma   90.00
#
_symmetry.space_group_name_H-M   'P 1'
#
loop_
_entity.id
_entity.type
_entity.pdbx_description
1 polymer ?
#
loop_
_entity_poly.entity_id
_entity_poly.type
_entity_poly.pdbx_seq_one_letter_code
_entity_poly.pdbx_strand_id
1 'polypeptide(L)'
;MPDPSVSPTLDLQLTWRGTFGRIRVYDDTVRAETSFERDALTQVPTDLITGWRIEPCDFDAVCVEFVCEDETFRVLLDTGDERVARLGLERALGAPLPPAS
;
A
#
# COMPACT_ATOMS: atom_id res chain seq x y z
N MET A 1 -0.92 18.80 1.80
CA MET A 1 -1.33 17.76 2.78
C MET A 1 -2.85 17.74 2.85
N PRO A 2 -3.51 16.58 2.70
CA PRO A 2 -4.95 16.45 2.91
C PRO A 2 -5.34 16.78 4.36
N ASP A 3 -6.51 17.38 4.53
CA ASP A 3 -7.09 17.78 5.81
C ASP A 3 -7.24 16.57 6.77
N PRO A 4 -6.73 16.64 8.02
CA PRO A 4 -6.81 15.54 8.98
C PRO A 4 -8.26 15.19 9.41
N SER A 5 -9.24 16.01 9.06
CA SER A 5 -10.66 15.71 9.28
C SER A 5 -11.27 14.75 8.26
N VAL A 6 -10.59 14.50 7.12
CA VAL A 6 -11.06 13.53 6.13
C VAL A 6 -10.76 12.14 6.64
N SER A 7 -11.82 11.37 6.87
CA SER A 7 -11.70 9.95 7.23
C SER A 7 -11.40 9.13 5.97
N PRO A 8 -10.49 8.15 6.04
CA PRO A 8 -10.24 7.26 4.92
C PRO A 8 -11.50 6.44 4.62
N THR A 9 -11.74 6.15 3.34
CA THR A 9 -12.81 5.24 2.90
C THR A 9 -12.44 3.79 3.15
N LEU A 10 -11.15 3.49 3.27
CA LEU A 10 -10.60 2.19 3.64
C LEU A 10 -9.32 2.38 4.44
N ASP A 11 -9.18 1.66 5.56
CA ASP A 11 -7.99 1.68 6.41
C ASP A 11 -7.60 0.25 6.75
N LEU A 12 -6.53 -0.23 6.11
CA LEU A 12 -6.01 -1.57 6.27
C LEU A 12 -4.67 -1.50 6.98
N GLN A 13 -4.48 -2.36 7.97
CA GLN A 13 -3.26 -2.40 8.76
C GLN A 13 -2.91 -3.84 9.11
N LEU A 14 -1.64 -4.19 8.91
CA LEU A 14 -1.07 -5.45 9.35
C LEU A 14 0.19 -5.18 10.17
N THR A 15 0.29 -5.85 11.33
CA THR A 15 1.56 -6.02 12.04
C THR A 15 1.91 -7.50 12.01
N TRP A 16 2.90 -7.86 11.21
CA TRP A 16 3.30 -9.25 10.98
C TRP A 16 4.78 -9.44 11.33
N ARG A 17 5.05 -10.31 12.32
CA ARG A 17 6.41 -10.65 12.79
C ARG A 17 7.31 -9.43 13.07
N GLY A 18 6.72 -8.36 13.62
CA GLY A 18 7.43 -7.11 13.92
C GLY A 18 7.54 -6.14 12.75
N THR A 19 7.04 -6.51 11.56
CA THR A 19 6.91 -5.63 10.41
C THR A 19 5.54 -4.97 10.43
N PHE A 20 5.49 -3.66 10.18
CA PHE A 20 4.28 -2.88 10.07
C PHE A 20 3.98 -2.55 8.61
N GLY A 21 2.72 -2.67 8.21
CA GLY A 21 2.17 -2.15 6.96
C GLY A 21 0.81 -1.51 7.21
N ARG A 22 0.57 -0.34 6.62
CA ARG A 22 -0.74 0.31 6.65
C ARG A 22 -1.02 1.01 5.32
N ILE A 23 -2.24 0.85 4.82
CA ILE A 23 -2.75 1.57 3.65
C ILE A 23 -4.07 2.23 4.04
N ARG A 24 -4.13 3.55 3.86
CA ARG A 24 -5.34 4.37 3.98
C ARG A 24 -5.71 4.88 2.61
N VAL A 25 -6.90 4.56 2.15
CA VAL A 25 -7.45 5.01 0.87
C VAL A 25 -8.41 6.17 1.14
N TYR A 26 -8.28 7.21 0.34
CA TYR A 26 -9.16 8.36 0.27
C TYR A 26 -9.79 8.41 -1.13
N ASP A 27 -10.73 9.33 -1.36
CA ASP A 27 -11.47 9.38 -2.64
C ASP A 27 -10.56 9.54 -3.86
N ASP A 28 -9.46 10.28 -3.73
CA ASP A 28 -8.56 10.68 -4.82
C ASP A 28 -7.09 10.38 -4.53
N THR A 29 -6.77 9.77 -3.40
CA THR A 29 -5.38 9.54 -2.99
C THR A 29 -5.25 8.39 -2.01
N VAL A 30 -4.00 8.01 -1.73
CA VAL A 30 -3.68 7.03 -0.69
C VAL A 30 -2.63 7.60 0.24
N ARG A 31 -2.56 7.03 1.45
CA ARG A 31 -1.43 7.15 2.36
C ARG A 31 -0.99 5.75 2.74
N ALA A 32 0.31 5.50 2.65
CA ALA A 32 0.85 4.21 3.01
C ALA A 32 2.10 4.36 3.87
N GLU A 33 2.27 3.43 4.81
CA GLU A 33 3.38 3.38 5.75
C GLU A 33 3.87 1.93 5.83
N THR A 34 5.18 1.73 5.86
CA THR A 34 5.79 0.41 5.94
C THR A 34 7.08 0.43 6.73
N SER A 35 7.34 -0.64 7.48
CA SER A 35 8.67 -0.97 7.99
C SER A 35 9.27 -2.19 7.30
N PHE A 36 8.62 -2.74 6.27
CA PHE A 36 9.10 -3.92 5.54
C PHE A 36 10.29 -3.53 4.66
N GLU A 37 11.41 -4.24 4.81
CA GLU A 37 12.67 -3.93 4.10
C GLU A 37 13.17 -2.49 4.36
N ARG A 38 12.88 -1.94 5.55
CA ARG A 38 13.28 -0.58 5.96
C ARG A 38 13.83 -0.60 7.39
N ASP A 39 14.76 0.31 7.67
CA ASP A 39 15.39 0.43 8.99
C ASP A 39 14.45 1.05 10.06
N ALA A 40 13.41 1.76 9.61
CA ALA A 40 12.41 2.39 10.45
C ALA A 40 11.05 2.46 9.73
N LEU A 41 10.00 2.80 10.47
CA LEU A 41 8.69 3.08 9.89
C LEU A 41 8.81 4.24 8.90
N THR A 42 8.51 3.94 7.63
CA THR A 42 8.72 4.85 6.50
C THR A 42 7.38 5.13 5.84
N GLN A 43 7.13 6.41 5.55
CA GLN A 43 5.98 6.82 4.75
C GLN A 43 6.29 6.65 3.26
N VAL A 44 5.37 6.07 2.50
CA VAL A 44 5.47 5.99 1.04
C VAL A 44 5.23 7.40 0.46
N PRO A 45 6.08 7.90 -0.44
CA PRO A 45 5.90 9.18 -1.10
C PRO A 45 4.81 9.06 -2.18
N THR A 46 3.55 9.20 -1.78
CA THR A 46 2.41 8.85 -2.64
C THR A 46 2.23 9.78 -3.84
N ASP A 47 2.84 10.97 -3.79
CA ASP A 47 2.96 11.92 -4.89
C ASP A 47 3.96 11.49 -5.98
N LEU A 48 4.85 10.54 -5.68
CA LEU A 48 5.86 10.01 -6.61
C LEU A 48 5.47 8.64 -7.19
N ILE A 49 4.28 8.12 -6.86
CA ILE A 49 3.81 6.83 -7.34
C ILE A 49 3.51 6.91 -8.84
N THR A 50 4.22 6.12 -9.63
CA THR A 50 3.99 5.96 -11.07
C THR A 50 3.15 4.72 -11.39
N GLY A 51 2.92 3.85 -10.42
CA GLY A 51 2.02 2.70 -10.52
C GLY A 51 2.05 1.82 -9.29
N TRP A 52 1.17 0.84 -9.24
CA TRP A 52 1.05 -0.08 -8.11
C TRP A 52 0.69 -1.49 -8.57
N ARG A 53 1.01 -2.50 -7.77
CA ARG A 53 0.56 -3.88 -7.96
C ARG A 53 0.46 -4.61 -6.63
N ILE A 54 -0.17 -5.77 -6.62
CA ILE A 54 -0.22 -6.65 -5.45
C ILE A 54 0.35 -8.00 -5.84
N GLU A 55 1.34 -8.44 -5.08
CA GLU A 55 2.03 -9.71 -5.26
C GLU A 55 1.87 -10.58 -4.00
N PRO A 56 1.83 -11.91 -4.13
CA PRO A 56 1.98 -12.80 -2.99
C PRO A 56 3.32 -12.54 -2.29
N CYS A 57 3.33 -12.43 -0.96
CA CYS A 57 4.55 -12.19 -0.20
C CYS A 57 4.89 -13.37 0.73
N ASP A 58 3.91 -13.89 1.45
CA ASP A 58 4.00 -15.12 2.25
C ASP A 58 2.63 -15.84 2.22
N PHE A 59 2.47 -16.97 2.94
CA PHE A 59 1.22 -17.74 2.95
C PHE A 59 0.03 -16.97 3.54
N ASP A 60 0.28 -16.03 4.45
CA ASP A 60 -0.71 -15.21 5.14
C ASP A 60 -0.57 -13.70 4.85
N ALA A 61 0.33 -13.32 3.94
CA ALA A 61 0.57 -11.92 3.62
C ALA A 61 0.73 -11.67 2.11
N VAL A 62 0.18 -10.54 1.67
CA VAL A 62 0.41 -9.97 0.34
C VAL A 62 1.24 -8.70 0.44
N CYS A 63 2.00 -8.41 -0.61
CA CYS A 63 2.81 -7.22 -0.74
C CYS A 63 2.13 -6.27 -1.73
N VAL A 64 1.70 -5.11 -1.25
CA VAL A 64 1.31 -4.00 -2.12
C VAL A 64 2.59 -3.25 -2.49
N GLU A 65 2.95 -3.30 -3.76
CA GLU A 65 4.11 -2.60 -4.28
C GLU A 65 3.67 -1.24 -4.84
N PHE A 66 4.19 -0.17 -4.28
CA PHE A 66 4.09 1.19 -4.81
C PHE A 66 5.38 1.51 -5.57
N VAL A 67 5.27 1.58 -6.89
CA VAL A 67 6.40 1.88 -7.77
C VAL A 67 6.53 3.38 -7.90
N CYS A 68 7.70 3.91 -7.52
CA CYS A 68 8.12 5.29 -7.74
C CYS A 68 9.28 5.31 -8.74
N GLU A 69 9.70 6.50 -9.20
CA GLU A 69 10.79 6.62 -10.19
C GLU A 69 12.11 5.98 -9.72
N ASP A 70 12.47 6.21 -8.45
CA ASP A 70 13.78 5.79 -7.91
C ASP A 70 13.73 4.47 -7.14
N GLU A 71 12.58 4.11 -6.58
CA GLU A 71 12.44 2.93 -5.74
C GLU A 71 11.02 2.35 -5.73
N THR A 72 10.91 1.11 -5.27
CA THR A 72 9.63 0.46 -4.98
C THR A 72 9.47 0.30 -3.47
N PHE A 73 8.33 0.74 -2.95
CA PHE A 73 7.94 0.54 -1.56
C PHE A 73 7.00 -0.65 -1.46
N ARG A 74 7.27 -1.56 -0.54
CA ARG A 74 6.43 -2.73 -0.29
C ARG A 74 5.72 -2.60 1.04
N VAL A 75 4.40 -2.71 1.01
CA VAL A 75 3.55 -2.64 2.19
C VAL A 75 2.86 -3.98 2.38
N LEU A 76 3.12 -4.63 3.51
CA LEU A 76 2.47 -5.89 3.85
C LEU A 76 1.02 -5.66 4.25
N LEU A 77 0.12 -6.49 3.71
CA LEU A 77 -1.28 -6.61 4.11
C LEU A 77 -1.63 -8.08 4.35
N ASP A 78 -2.70 -8.32 5.09
CA ASP A 78 -3.25 -9.66 5.27
C ASP A 78 -3.81 -10.17 3.93
N THR A 79 -3.62 -11.46 3.63
CA THR A 79 -4.16 -12.06 2.40
C THR A 79 -5.69 -11.92 2.30
N GLY A 80 -6.42 -11.89 3.42
CA GLY A 80 -7.85 -11.65 3.47
C GLY A 80 -8.26 -10.26 2.98
N ASP A 81 -7.36 -9.28 3.08
CA ASP A 81 -7.59 -7.89 2.67
C ASP A 81 -7.26 -7.63 1.20
N GLU A 82 -6.66 -8.58 0.47
CA GLU A 82 -6.16 -8.37 -0.90
C GLU A 82 -7.24 -7.79 -1.84
N ARG A 83 -8.46 -8.34 -1.76
CA ARG A 83 -9.56 -7.93 -2.65
C ARG A 83 -10.04 -6.51 -2.37
N VAL A 84 -10.16 -6.15 -1.09
CA VAL A 84 -10.62 -4.81 -0.71
C VAL A 84 -9.52 -3.78 -0.93
N ALA A 85 -8.25 -4.14 -0.71
CA ALA A 85 -7.10 -3.33 -1.07
C ALA A 85 -7.07 -3.05 -2.56
N ARG A 86 -7.19 -4.09 -3.40
CA ARG A 86 -7.23 -3.94 -4.87
C ARG A 86 -8.32 -2.97 -5.32
N LEU A 87 -9.55 -3.13 -4.82
CA LEU A 87 -10.66 -2.25 -5.19
C LEU A 87 -10.43 -0.80 -4.74
N GLY A 88 -9.89 -0.60 -3.54
CA GLY A 88 -9.57 0.74 -3.04
C GLY A 88 -8.49 1.42 -3.86
N LEU A 89 -7.40 0.70 -4.14
CA LEU A 89 -6.28 1.19 -4.93
C LEU A 89 -6.67 1.46 -6.39
N GLU A 90 -7.50 0.60 -7.00
CA GLU A 90 -8.02 0.83 -8.36
C GLU A 90 -8.83 2.13 -8.46
N ARG A 91 -9.61 2.45 -7.42
CA ARG A 91 -10.41 3.68 -7.37
C ARG A 91 -9.54 4.93 -7.18
N ALA A 92 -8.54 4.86 -6.30
CA ALA A 92 -7.72 6.01 -5.96
C ALA A 92 -6.56 6.27 -6.95
N LEU A 93 -5.95 5.21 -7.47
CA LEU A 93 -4.71 5.27 -8.28
C LEU A 93 -4.88 4.75 -9.71
N GLY A 94 -6.05 4.22 -10.06
CA GLY A 94 -6.28 3.59 -11.37
C GLY A 94 -5.81 2.14 -11.43
N ALA A 95 -5.84 1.55 -12.62
CA ALA A 95 -5.57 0.12 -12.82
C ALA A 95 -4.15 -0.30 -12.34
N PRO A 96 -4.00 -1.51 -11.79
CA PRO A 96 -2.70 -2.01 -11.37
C PRO A 96 -1.77 -2.24 -12.57
N LEU A 97 -0.48 -2.16 -12.30
CA LEU A 97 0.56 -2.66 -13.19
C LEU A 97 0.45 -4.18 -13.35
N PRO A 98 0.96 -4.74 -14.47
CA PRO A 98 1.12 -6.19 -14.58
C PRO A 98 2.05 -6.72 -13.49
N PRO A 99 1.97 -8.03 -13.20
CA PRO A 99 2.86 -8.66 -12.24
C PRO A 99 4.34 -8.41 -12.57
N ALA A 100 5.18 -8.36 -11.53
CA ALA A 100 6.62 -8.30 -11.74
C ALA A 100 7.08 -9.56 -12.51
N SER A 101 7.83 -9.37 -13.60
CA SER A 101 8.32 -10.46 -14.47
C SER A 101 9.46 -11.26 -13.84
#